data_AF-A0AAQ3RDY4-F1
#
_entry.id   AF-A0AAQ3RDY4-F1
#
_cell.length_a   1.000
_cell.length_b   1.000
_cell.length_c   1.000
_cell.angle_alpha   90.00
_cell.angle_beta   90.00
_cell.angle_gamma   90.00
#
_symmetry.space_group_name_H-M   'P 1'
#
loop_
_entity.id
_entity.type
_entity.pdbx_description
1 polymer ?
#
loop_
_entity_poly.entity_id
_entity_poly.type
_entity_poly.pdbx_seq_one_letter_code
_entity_poly.pdbx_strand_id
1 'polypeptide(L)'
;MSYRTYVHALLSNTFLYVWQWALNELKKPIVTYEWLKQCSEEHRVVPQESYKVLPFSGLKICVTGIPADVRKEMEKLILQNGGKYSAELTKNCTHLISEISFS
;
A
#
# COMPACT_ATOMS: atom_id res chain seq x y z
N MET A 1 0.31 -30.79 14.22
CA MET A 1 0.33 -29.56 15.05
C MET A 1 0.61 -28.38 14.13
N SER A 2 -0.06 -27.24 14.33
CA SER A 2 0.10 -25.96 13.59
C SER A 2 -0.98 -25.55 12.58
N TYR A 3 -2.27 -25.77 12.91
CA TYR A 3 -3.36 -24.97 12.33
C TYR A 3 -3.90 -23.89 13.28
N ARG A 4 -3.51 -23.93 14.57
CA ARG A 4 -3.93 -22.94 15.58
C ARG A 4 -3.21 -21.59 15.49
N THR A 5 -2.00 -21.53 14.94
CA THR A 5 -1.18 -20.31 14.97
C THR A 5 -1.59 -19.28 13.91
N TYR A 6 -2.09 -19.72 12.75
CA TYR A 6 -2.42 -18.79 11.65
C TYR A 6 -3.80 -18.14 11.78
N VAL A 7 -4.79 -18.84 12.33
CA VAL A 7 -6.16 -18.31 12.46
C VAL A 7 -6.29 -17.33 13.64
N HIS A 8 -5.39 -17.38 14.62
CA HIS A 8 -5.42 -16.51 15.80
C HIS A 8 -5.24 -15.01 15.49
N ALA A 9 -4.83 -14.65 14.28
CA ALA A 9 -4.72 -13.25 13.85
C ALA A 9 -6.06 -12.62 13.42
N LEU A 10 -7.13 -13.40 13.24
CA LEU A 10 -8.34 -12.86 12.63
C LEU A 10 -9.41 -12.35 13.59
N LEU A 11 -9.46 -12.73 14.88
CA LEU A 11 -10.56 -12.28 15.75
C LEU A 11 -10.15 -12.20 17.23
N SER A 12 -9.73 -11.03 17.70
CA SER A 12 -10.01 -10.56 19.07
C SER A 12 -9.55 -9.11 19.25
N ASN A 13 -10.28 -8.41 20.11
CA ASN A 13 -10.33 -6.97 20.32
C ASN A 13 -9.04 -6.31 20.90
N THR A 14 -7.85 -6.83 20.55
CA THR A 14 -6.51 -6.30 20.94
C THR A 14 -5.79 -5.64 19.76
N PHE A 15 -6.53 -5.29 18.70
CA PHE A 15 -6.03 -4.91 17.39
C PHE A 15 -4.95 -3.81 17.44
N LEU A 16 -5.17 -2.67 18.11
CA LEU A 16 -4.31 -1.48 17.90
C LEU A 16 -2.81 -1.70 18.21
N TYR A 17 -2.48 -2.43 19.27
CA TYR A 17 -1.09 -2.63 19.69
C TYR A 17 -0.33 -3.63 18.82
N VAL A 18 -1.01 -4.71 18.39
CA VAL A 18 -0.39 -5.72 17.51
C VAL A 18 -0.20 -5.14 16.10
N TRP A 19 -1.13 -4.30 15.64
CA TRP A 19 -0.98 -3.58 14.37
C TRP A 19 0.15 -2.57 14.40
N GLN A 20 0.26 -1.73 15.45
CA GLN A 20 1.37 -0.78 15.59
C GLN A 20 2.73 -1.48 15.67
N TRP A 21 2.85 -2.56 16.46
CA TRP A 21 4.10 -3.33 16.57
C TRP A 21 4.47 -4.01 15.24
N ALA A 22 3.51 -4.64 14.54
CA ALA A 22 3.76 -5.27 13.26
C ALA A 22 4.12 -4.27 12.15
N LEU A 23 3.56 -3.05 12.18
CA LEU A 23 3.85 -1.98 11.24
C LEU A 23 5.24 -1.37 11.50
N ASN A 24 5.58 -1.14 12.78
CA ASN A 24 6.80 -0.42 13.18
C ASN A 24 8.04 -1.33 13.19
N GLU A 25 7.92 -2.62 13.52
CA GLU A 25 9.10 -3.49 13.67
C GLU A 25 9.31 -4.49 12.53
N LEU A 26 8.25 -4.96 11.87
CA LEU A 26 8.36 -6.12 10.97
C LEU A 26 8.34 -5.80 9.47
N LYS A 27 8.13 -4.53 9.07
CA LYS A 27 8.04 -4.11 7.66
C LYS A 27 7.22 -5.10 6.81
N LYS A 28 6.10 -5.60 7.36
CA LYS A 28 5.37 -6.69 6.73
C LYS A 28 4.83 -6.22 5.37
N PRO A 29 5.15 -6.93 4.28
CA PRO A 29 4.73 -6.51 2.96
C PRO A 29 3.21 -6.66 2.83
N ILE A 30 2.60 -5.69 2.16
CA ILE A 30 1.20 -5.74 1.77
C ILE A 30 1.11 -6.65 0.55
N VAL A 31 0.40 -7.76 0.68
CA VAL A 31 0.23 -8.77 -0.38
C VAL A 31 -1.23 -8.91 -0.77
N THR A 32 -1.48 -9.40 -1.98
CA THR A 32 -2.84 -9.64 -2.47
C THR A 32 -3.46 -10.90 -1.88
N TYR A 33 -4.79 -11.05 -2.03
CA TYR A 33 -5.54 -12.23 -1.58
C TYR A 33 -5.04 -13.53 -2.24
N GLU A 34 -4.58 -13.45 -3.48
CA GLU A 34 -4.07 -14.59 -4.24
C GLU A 34 -2.88 -15.25 -3.56
N TRP A 35 -2.07 -14.51 -2.80
CA TRP A 35 -0.98 -15.08 -2.02
C TRP A 35 -1.48 -16.00 -0.91
N LEU A 36 -2.51 -15.58 -0.19
CA LEU A 36 -3.14 -16.38 0.87
C LEU A 36 -3.76 -17.64 0.28
N LYS A 37 -4.45 -17.49 -0.86
CA LYS A 37 -5.03 -18.60 -1.59
C LYS A 37 -3.95 -19.61 -2.01
N GLN A 38 -2.86 -19.14 -2.62
CA GLN A 38 -1.75 -20.01 -3.05
C GLN A 38 -1.08 -20.72 -1.87
N CYS A 39 -0.84 -20.01 -0.77
CA CYS A 39 -0.29 -20.61 0.45
C CYS A 39 -1.20 -21.72 1.00
N SER A 40 -2.52 -21.51 0.92
CA SER A 40 -3.50 -22.50 1.34
C SER A 40 -3.49 -23.74 0.44
N GLU A 41 -3.41 -23.56 -0.88
CA GLU A 41 -3.39 -24.65 -1.84
C GLU A 41 -2.11 -25.48 -1.74
N GLU A 42 -0.96 -24.82 -1.60
CA GLU A 42 0.34 -25.49 -1.49
C GLU A 42 0.69 -25.96 -0.08
N HIS A 43 -0.16 -25.66 0.92
CA HIS A 43 0.06 -25.98 2.33
C HIS A 43 1.42 -25.51 2.87
N ARG A 44 1.95 -24.42 2.31
CA ARG A 44 3.23 -23.81 2.69
C ARG A 44 3.20 -22.32 2.44
N VAL A 45 4.10 -21.58 3.09
CA VAL A 45 4.31 -20.17 2.78
C VAL A 45 5.07 -20.07 1.45
N VAL A 46 4.44 -19.51 0.41
CA VAL A 46 5.07 -19.30 -0.90
C VAL A 46 5.77 -17.93 -0.96
N PRO A 47 6.78 -17.74 -1.84
CA PRO A 47 7.39 -16.43 -2.05
C PRO A 47 6.35 -15.36 -2.37
N GLN A 48 6.55 -14.18 -1.78
CA GLN A 48 5.55 -13.11 -1.76
C GLN A 48 5.78 -12.06 -2.85
N GLU A 49 6.94 -12.08 -3.51
CA GLU A 49 7.42 -11.06 -4.44
C GLU A 49 6.41 -10.78 -5.56
N SER A 50 5.82 -11.83 -6.13
CA SER A 50 4.82 -11.73 -7.21
C SER A 50 3.44 -11.25 -6.75
N TYR A 51 3.22 -11.17 -5.44
CA TYR A 51 1.92 -10.82 -4.85
C TYR A 51 1.96 -9.50 -4.08
N LYS A 52 3.10 -8.79 -4.09
CA LYS A 52 3.19 -7.49 -3.44
C LYS A 52 2.30 -6.48 -4.15
N VAL A 53 1.52 -5.76 -3.35
CA VAL A 53 0.78 -4.59 -3.82
C VAL A 53 1.71 -3.39 -3.76
N LEU A 54 1.82 -2.65 -4.86
CA LEU A 54 2.63 -1.45 -4.88
C LEU A 54 1.93 -0.34 -4.06
N PRO A 55 2.68 0.56 -3.41
CA PRO A 55 2.12 1.52 -2.46
C PRO A 55 0.98 2.40 -3.00
N PHE A 56 0.96 2.69 -4.30
CA PHE A 56 -0.04 3.55 -4.93
C PHE A 56 -1.00 2.78 -5.85
N SER A 57 -1.02 1.45 -5.79
CA SER A 57 -1.97 0.64 -6.57
C SER A 57 -3.41 1.11 -6.38
N GLY A 58 -4.08 1.43 -7.48
CA GLY A 58 -5.47 1.90 -7.49
C GLY A 58 -5.66 3.40 -7.19
N LEU A 59 -4.59 4.14 -6.89
CA LEU A 59 -4.68 5.57 -6.64
C LEU A 59 -4.60 6.38 -7.94
N LYS A 60 -5.38 7.47 -8.02
CA LYS A 60 -5.22 8.51 -9.04
C LYS A 60 -4.86 9.81 -8.34
N ILE A 61 -3.63 10.26 -8.52
CA ILE A 61 -2.98 11.29 -7.72
C ILE A 61 -2.76 12.53 -8.60
N CYS A 62 -3.21 13.68 -8.10
CA CYS A 62 -2.94 14.99 -8.68
C CYS A 62 -1.94 15.75 -7.81
N VAL A 63 -1.10 16.60 -8.40
CA VAL A 63 -0.11 17.43 -7.70
C VAL A 63 -0.31 18.90 -8.06
N THR A 64 -0.37 19.79 -7.06
CA THR A 64 -0.54 21.24 -7.22
C THR A 64 0.40 22.04 -6.32
N GLY A 65 0.64 23.31 -6.64
CA GLY A 65 1.53 24.18 -5.84
C GLY A 65 3.01 23.81 -5.84
N ILE A 66 3.40 22.72 -6.51
CA ILE A 66 4.77 22.19 -6.55
C ILE A 66 5.49 22.65 -7.83
N PRO A 67 6.78 23.06 -7.75
CA PRO A 67 7.64 23.38 -8.90
C PRO A 67 7.67 22.29 -9.97
N ALA A 68 7.86 22.69 -11.23
CA ALA A 68 7.70 21.79 -12.39
C ALA A 68 8.72 20.65 -12.45
N ASP A 69 9.95 20.88 -12.00
CA ASP A 69 11.02 19.89 -11.89
C ASP A 69 10.68 18.83 -10.83
N VAL A 70 10.27 19.27 -9.63
CA VAL A 70 9.86 18.37 -8.54
C VAL A 70 8.61 17.58 -8.93
N ARG A 71 7.65 18.23 -9.59
CA ARG A 71 6.43 17.59 -10.09
C ARG A 71 6.72 16.45 -11.06
N LYS A 72 7.71 16.59 -11.96
CA LYS A 72 8.12 15.52 -12.87
C LYS A 72 8.72 14.33 -12.13
N GLU A 73 9.52 14.58 -11.10
CA GLU A 73 10.06 13.50 -10.25
C GLU A 73 8.93 12.79 -9.49
N MET A 74 7.96 13.54 -8.97
CA MET A 74 6.78 12.98 -8.30
C MET A 74 5.92 12.15 -9.24
N GLU A 75 5.66 12.61 -10.45
CA GLU A 75 4.94 11.84 -11.48
C GLU A 75 5.62 10.50 -11.74
N LYS A 76 6.95 10.51 -11.94
CA LYS A 76 7.74 9.29 -12.12
C LYS A 76 7.61 8.35 -10.93
N LEU A 77 7.74 8.84 -9.70
CA LEU A 77 7.59 8.04 -8.49
C LEU A 77 6.18 7.47 -8.34
N ILE A 78 5.14 8.25 -8.66
CA ILE A 78 3.74 7.81 -8.62
C ILE A 78 3.53 6.61 -9.55
N LEU A 79 3.99 6.73 -10.79
CA LEU A 79 3.88 5.69 -11.81
C LEU A 79 4.69 4.44 -11.42
N GLN A 80 5.93 4.61 -10.95
CA GLN A 80 6.80 3.50 -10.53
C GLN A 80 6.20 2.71 -9.34
N ASN A 81 5.40 3.34 -8.50
CA ASN A 81 4.75 2.71 -7.36
C ASN A 81 3.28 2.31 -7.66
N GLY A 82 2.92 2.14 -8.93
CA GLY A 82 1.64 1.56 -9.36
C GLY A 82 0.44 2.51 -9.30
N GLY A 83 0.68 3.80 -9.06
CA GLY A 83 -0.33 4.84 -9.09
C GLY A 83 -0.54 5.42 -10.48
N LYS A 84 -1.62 6.18 -10.64
CA LYS A 84 -1.90 6.97 -11.85
C LYS A 84 -1.70 8.45 -11.53
N TYR A 85 -0.91 9.13 -12.34
CA TYR A 85 -0.78 10.58 -12.24
C TYR A 85 -1.88 11.30 -13.03
N SER A 86 -2.31 12.45 -12.51
CA SER A 86 -3.27 13.36 -13.15
C SER A 86 -2.69 14.77 -13.10
N ALA A 87 -2.48 15.39 -14.27
CA ALA A 87 -2.00 16.77 -14.34
C ALA A 87 -3.03 17.79 -13.83
N GLU A 88 -4.32 17.41 -13.88
CA GLU A 88 -5.45 18.22 -13.45
C GLU A 88 -6.26 17.50 -12.37
N LEU A 89 -6.82 18.29 -11.43
CA LEU A 89 -7.72 17.79 -10.41
C LEU A 89 -9.09 17.51 -11.05
N THR A 90 -9.44 16.22 -11.13
CA THR A 90 -10.73 15.74 -11.63
C THR A 90 -11.47 15.00 -10.54
N LYS A 91 -12.80 14.83 -10.67
CA LYS A 91 -13.62 14.04 -9.73
C LYS A 91 -13.16 12.58 -9.57
N ASN A 92 -12.39 12.08 -10.53
CA ASN A 92 -11.83 10.72 -10.51
C ASN A 92 -10.49 10.63 -9.75
N CYS A 93 -9.92 11.75 -9.30
CA CYS A 93 -8.71 11.73 -8.48
C CYS A 93 -9.06 11.25 -7.08
N THR A 94 -8.29 10.32 -6.56
CA THR A 94 -8.46 9.80 -5.19
C THR A 94 -7.67 10.62 -4.18
N HIS A 95 -6.58 11.25 -4.62
CA HIS A 95 -5.69 12.03 -3.76
C HIS A 95 -5.20 13.30 -4.48
N LEU A 96 -4.99 14.37 -3.71
CA LEU A 96 -4.35 15.60 -4.13
C LEU A 96 -3.16 15.86 -3.21
N ILE A 97 -1.99 16.11 -3.80
CA ILE A 97 -0.79 16.55 -3.09
C ILE A 97 -0.58 18.04 -3.39
N SER A 98 -0.39 18.84 -2.35
CA SER A 98 -0.17 20.28 -2.45
C SER A 98 0.95 20.70 -1.52
N GLU A 99 1.69 21.75 -1.87
CA GLU A 99 2.43 22.50 -0.85
C GLU A 99 1.44 23.10 0.14
N ILE A 100 1.80 23.03 1.41
CA ILE A 100 1.08 23.70 2.49
C ILE A 100 1.69 25.09 2.60
N SER A 101 1.01 26.10 2.08
CA SER A 101 1.31 27.51 2.33
C SER A 101 0.44 27.98 3.49
N PHE A 102 1.05 28.20 4.65
CA PHE A 102 0.44 29.00 5.70
C PHE A 102 0.69 30.47 5.35
N SER A 103 -0.35 31.16 4.88
CA SER A 103 -0.38 32.62 4.76
C SER A 103 -0.71 33.27 6.09
#